data_AF-R9T6N8-F1
#
_entry.id   AF-R9T6N8-F1
#
_cell.length_a   1.000
_cell.length_b   1.000
_cell.length_c   1.000
_cell.angle_alpha   90.00
_cell.angle_beta   90.00
_cell.angle_gamma   90.00
#
_symmetry.space_group_name_H-M   'P 1'
#
loop_
_entity.id
_entity.type
_entity.pdbx_description
1 polymer ?
#
loop_
_entity_poly.entity_id
_entity_poly.type
_entity_poly.pdbx_seq_one_letter_code
_entity_poly.pdbx_strand_id
1 'polypeptide(L)'
;MIKHVPYASVERDRTLISSIGIDMKGLAYEAVSVIPDSMPLEDFSTAVVPVTSGKGVTPGFTESVCSILQHLGMKSFITQRTDIAGLSDALAAKADIVFMADDAEFIALNTHTSTFSDNTRSTALGYFTALKIAANGLQGKEVLLIGAGRVGDKMADMLEAEEAKVTITDIDPLKSRALQKKHIDFKVCDDLEKAVRNSTLILNASPGKIPGDWINKGTIVSSPGMPYSFDEEGLKKMKILIHDPLQIGVSVMAVWSASLSLYEPPIPIESPVCAEVIL
;
A
#
# COMPACT_ATOMS: atom_id res chain seq x y z
N MET A 1 6.40 -11.79 -11.99
CA MET A 1 6.41 -10.61 -11.10
C MET A 1 6.06 -11.03 -9.67
N ILE A 2 4.85 -11.57 -9.43
CA ILE A 2 4.43 -12.00 -8.08
C ILE A 2 5.03 -13.36 -7.66
N LYS A 3 5.39 -14.23 -8.61
CA LYS A 3 5.92 -15.59 -8.35
C LYS A 3 7.12 -15.69 -7.38
N HIS A 4 7.91 -14.63 -7.22
CA HIS A 4 9.08 -14.62 -6.32
C HIS A 4 8.80 -14.02 -4.95
N VAL A 5 7.67 -13.33 -4.78
CA VAL A 5 7.30 -12.67 -3.53
C VAL A 5 7.26 -13.62 -2.34
N PRO A 6 6.77 -14.88 -2.44
CA PRO A 6 6.77 -15.80 -1.30
C PRO A 6 8.16 -16.10 -0.70
N TYR A 7 9.23 -15.76 -1.42
CA TYR A 7 10.60 -16.03 -1.03
C TYR A 7 11.42 -14.75 -0.80
N ALA A 8 10.79 -13.58 -0.93
CA ALA A 8 11.49 -12.29 -0.98
C ALA A 8 11.31 -11.43 0.28
N SER A 9 10.44 -11.79 1.22
CA SER A 9 10.14 -10.99 2.42
C SER A 9 11.37 -10.73 3.29
N VAL A 10 12.21 -11.74 3.53
CA VAL A 10 13.46 -11.59 4.31
C VAL A 10 14.43 -10.61 3.64
N GLU A 11 14.60 -10.71 2.33
CA GLU A 11 15.46 -9.79 1.58
C GLU A 11 14.86 -8.38 1.55
N ARG A 12 13.52 -8.29 1.54
CA ARG A 12 12.83 -7.01 1.61
C ARG A 12 13.11 -6.31 2.93
N ASP A 13 12.98 -7.01 4.06
CA ASP A 13 13.32 -6.48 5.38
C ASP A 13 14.76 -5.97 5.44
N ARG A 14 15.73 -6.77 4.97
CA ARG A 14 17.15 -6.36 4.95
C ARG A 14 17.36 -5.03 4.22
N THR A 15 16.67 -4.84 3.10
CA THR A 15 16.79 -3.60 2.34
C THR A 15 16.08 -2.43 3.01
N LEU A 16 14.91 -2.65 3.62
CA LEU A 16 14.23 -1.59 4.36
C LEU A 16 15.04 -1.18 5.59
N ILE A 17 15.59 -2.14 6.34
CA ILE A 17 16.47 -1.88 7.48
C ILE A 17 17.70 -1.08 7.03
N SER A 18 18.34 -1.47 5.93
CA SER A 18 19.52 -0.75 5.44
C SER A 18 19.21 0.64 4.88
N SER A 19 18.00 0.84 4.33
CA SER A 19 17.60 2.08 3.68
C SER A 19 16.99 3.10 4.63
N ILE A 20 16.15 2.62 5.57
CA ILE A 20 15.30 3.46 6.43
C ILE A 20 15.29 3.02 7.90
N GLY A 21 16.05 1.99 8.27
CA GLY A 21 16.26 1.61 9.68
C GLY A 21 15.18 0.73 10.31
N ILE A 22 14.15 0.33 9.56
CA ILE A 22 13.05 -0.52 10.04
C ILE A 22 12.71 -1.62 9.04
N ASP A 23 12.10 -2.70 9.51
CA ASP A 23 11.62 -3.81 8.69
C ASP A 23 10.18 -3.57 8.19
N MET A 24 9.61 -4.53 7.44
CA MET A 24 8.24 -4.42 6.93
C MET A 24 7.19 -4.36 8.06
N LYS A 25 7.38 -5.14 9.13
CA LYS A 25 6.43 -5.19 10.26
C LYS A 25 6.42 -3.85 10.97
N GLY A 26 7.58 -3.31 11.33
CA GLY A 26 7.75 -1.99 11.92
C GLY A 26 7.21 -0.87 11.03
N LEU A 27 7.46 -0.93 9.72
CA LEU A 27 6.91 0.04 8.77
C LEU A 27 5.37 0.01 8.76
N ALA A 28 4.76 -1.18 8.82
CA ALA A 28 3.31 -1.31 8.85
C ALA A 28 2.69 -0.79 10.16
N TYR A 29 3.31 -1.03 11.31
CA TYR A 29 2.90 -0.45 12.59
C TYR A 29 3.01 1.07 12.61
N GLU A 30 4.14 1.61 12.13
CA GLU A 30 4.36 3.05 12.02
C GLU A 30 3.33 3.70 11.09
N ALA A 31 3.07 3.08 9.94
CA ALA A 31 2.09 3.53 8.96
C ALA A 31 0.68 3.68 9.55
N VAL A 32 0.26 2.74 10.40
CA VAL A 32 -1.07 2.73 11.04
C VAL A 32 -1.06 3.45 12.40
N SER A 33 0.11 3.90 12.87
CA SER A 33 0.30 4.53 14.19
C SER A 33 -0.16 3.64 15.36
N VAL A 34 0.17 2.34 15.29
CA VAL A 34 -0.14 1.36 16.33
C VAL A 34 1.14 0.91 17.02
N ILE A 35 1.10 0.80 18.35
CA ILE A 35 2.24 0.31 19.14
C ILE A 35 2.31 -1.22 19.01
N PRO A 36 3.43 -1.82 18.57
CA PRO A 36 3.52 -3.26 18.34
C PRO A 36 3.09 -4.14 19.52
N ASP A 37 3.53 -3.80 20.74
CA ASP A 37 3.24 -4.56 21.95
C ASP A 37 1.76 -4.52 22.35
N SER A 38 1.01 -3.51 21.88
CA SER A 38 -0.42 -3.39 22.16
C SER A 38 -1.28 -4.31 21.29
N MET A 39 -0.73 -4.80 20.18
CA MET A 39 -1.44 -5.61 19.20
C MET A 39 -0.46 -6.57 18.49
N PRO A 40 -0.09 -7.70 19.12
CA PRO A 40 0.77 -8.71 18.50
C PRO A 40 0.05 -9.37 17.31
N LEU A 41 0.66 -9.38 16.12
CA LEU A 41 0.08 -10.01 14.93
C LEU A 41 -0.04 -11.54 15.07
N GLU A 42 0.76 -12.14 15.94
CA GLU A 42 0.79 -13.58 16.25
C GLU A 42 -0.53 -14.09 16.86
N ASP A 43 -1.33 -13.17 17.41
CA ASP A 43 -2.65 -13.47 17.97
C ASP A 43 -3.73 -13.59 16.90
N PHE A 44 -3.46 -13.11 15.68
CA PHE A 44 -4.42 -13.10 14.58
C PHE A 44 -4.22 -14.28 13.63
N SER A 45 -5.34 -14.88 13.25
CA SER A 45 -5.46 -15.85 12.17
C SER A 45 -6.01 -15.20 10.91
N THR A 46 -5.45 -15.58 9.76
CA THR A 46 -5.86 -14.98 8.48
C THR A 46 -6.11 -16.04 7.42
N ALA A 47 -7.21 -15.88 6.69
CA ALA A 47 -7.47 -16.68 5.50
C ALA A 47 -7.19 -15.86 4.24
N VAL A 48 -6.55 -16.47 3.24
CA VAL A 48 -6.42 -15.90 1.89
C VAL A 48 -7.32 -16.69 0.96
N VAL A 49 -8.33 -16.03 0.42
CA VAL A 49 -9.34 -16.65 -0.46
C VAL A 49 -9.00 -16.36 -1.92
N PRO A 50 -8.76 -17.38 -2.76
CA PRO A 50 -8.63 -17.17 -4.19
C PRO A 50 -9.98 -16.76 -4.78
N VAL A 51 -9.96 -15.76 -5.66
CA VAL A 51 -11.16 -15.23 -6.32
C VAL A 51 -11.02 -15.41 -7.83
N THR A 52 -12.10 -15.85 -8.46
CA THR A 52 -12.16 -16.21 -9.88
C THR A 52 -12.91 -15.18 -10.74
N SER A 53 -13.53 -14.18 -10.12
CA SER A 53 -14.20 -13.10 -10.86
C SER A 53 -13.21 -12.29 -11.71
N GLY A 54 -13.75 -11.62 -12.75
CA GLY A 54 -12.94 -10.80 -13.66
C GLY A 54 -11.95 -11.63 -14.48
N LYS A 55 -10.66 -11.29 -14.42
CA LYS A 55 -9.58 -12.01 -15.10
C LYS A 55 -9.19 -13.32 -14.43
N GLY A 56 -9.83 -13.69 -13.33
CA GLY A 56 -9.59 -14.93 -12.61
C GLY A 56 -8.36 -14.89 -11.71
N VAL A 57 -7.99 -16.07 -11.19
CA VAL A 57 -6.92 -16.19 -10.21
C VAL A 57 -5.58 -15.81 -10.83
N THR A 58 -4.94 -14.77 -10.29
CA THR A 58 -3.57 -14.40 -10.66
C THR A 58 -2.58 -15.42 -10.08
N PRO A 59 -1.81 -16.15 -10.91
CA PRO A 59 -0.93 -17.20 -10.41
C PRO A 59 0.12 -16.69 -9.43
N GLY A 60 0.18 -17.31 -8.25
CA GLY A 60 1.13 -16.97 -7.18
C GLY A 60 0.65 -15.83 -6.27
N PHE A 61 -0.48 -15.17 -6.55
CA PHE A 61 -0.96 -14.05 -5.74
C PHE A 61 -1.33 -14.49 -4.32
N THR A 62 -2.18 -15.50 -4.19
CA THR A 62 -2.65 -15.99 -2.88
C THR A 62 -1.51 -16.55 -2.04
N GLU A 63 -0.56 -17.25 -2.67
CA GLU A 63 0.66 -17.76 -2.03
C GLU A 63 1.55 -16.62 -1.53
N SER A 64 1.64 -15.54 -2.30
CA SER A 64 2.43 -14.37 -1.92
C SER A 64 1.82 -13.63 -0.74
N VAL A 65 0.51 -13.35 -0.79
CA VAL A 65 -0.20 -12.74 0.34
C VAL A 65 -0.06 -13.59 1.58
N CYS A 66 -0.33 -14.90 1.49
CA CYS A 66 -0.22 -15.81 2.63
C CYS A 66 1.20 -15.83 3.22
N SER A 67 2.22 -15.90 2.37
CA SER A 67 3.62 -15.89 2.80
C SER A 67 4.03 -14.57 3.45
N ILE A 68 3.57 -13.42 2.95
CA ILE A 68 3.81 -12.12 3.60
C ILE A 68 3.18 -12.11 4.99
N LEU A 69 1.93 -12.55 5.13
CA LEU A 69 1.23 -12.56 6.42
C LEU A 69 1.93 -13.48 7.44
N GLN A 70 2.37 -14.67 7.01
CA GLN A 70 3.17 -15.57 7.84
C GLN A 70 4.50 -14.94 8.26
N HIS A 71 5.16 -14.23 7.34
CA HIS A 71 6.41 -13.51 7.63
C HIS A 71 6.22 -12.40 8.68
N LEU A 72 5.05 -11.77 8.72
CA LEU A 72 4.69 -10.78 9.75
C LEU A 72 4.35 -11.42 11.13
N GLY A 73 4.22 -12.74 11.18
CA GLY A 73 3.94 -13.52 12.39
C GLY A 73 2.50 -14.05 12.50
N MET A 74 1.62 -13.76 11.53
CA MET A 74 0.22 -14.18 11.59
C MET A 74 0.03 -15.69 11.30
N LYS A 75 -1.04 -16.26 11.85
CA LYS A 75 -1.44 -17.65 11.57
C LYS A 75 -2.23 -17.71 10.26
N SER A 76 -1.53 -17.75 9.14
CA SER A 76 -2.16 -17.62 7.81
C SER A 76 -2.29 -18.92 7.03
N PHE A 77 -3.41 -19.08 6.33
CA PHE A 77 -3.67 -20.20 5.43
C PHE A 77 -4.43 -19.75 4.16
N ILE A 78 -4.36 -20.57 3.11
CA ILE A 78 -5.09 -20.36 1.86
C ILE A 78 -6.30 -21.31 1.85
N THR A 79 -7.48 -20.82 1.48
CA THR A 79 -8.65 -21.68 1.33
C THR A 79 -8.52 -22.55 0.08
N GLN A 80 -8.94 -23.81 0.17
CA GLN A 80 -8.89 -24.72 -0.98
C GLN A 80 -9.94 -24.35 -2.03
N ARG A 81 -11.11 -23.87 -1.58
CA ARG A 81 -12.18 -23.40 -2.44
C ARG A 81 -12.02 -21.90 -2.72
N THR A 82 -12.60 -21.47 -3.83
CA THR A 82 -12.55 -20.08 -4.30
C THR A 82 -13.83 -19.32 -3.97
N ASP A 83 -13.79 -18.01 -4.14
CA ASP A 83 -14.97 -17.12 -4.13
C ASP A 83 -15.79 -17.26 -2.83
N ILE A 84 -17.12 -17.34 -2.95
CA ILE A 84 -18.05 -17.48 -1.82
C ILE A 84 -17.81 -18.78 -1.04
N ALA A 85 -17.43 -19.87 -1.71
CA ALA A 85 -17.14 -21.13 -1.04
C ALA A 85 -15.86 -21.04 -0.20
N GLY A 86 -14.84 -20.34 -0.71
CA GLY A 86 -13.62 -20.04 0.05
C GLY A 86 -13.87 -19.09 1.22
N LEU A 87 -14.69 -18.05 1.03
CA LEU A 87 -15.12 -17.20 2.14
C LEU A 87 -15.84 -18.01 3.22
N SER A 88 -16.72 -18.93 2.83
CA SER A 88 -17.38 -19.84 3.76
C SER A 88 -16.39 -20.72 4.52
N ASP A 89 -15.32 -21.22 3.87
CA ASP A 89 -14.25 -21.98 4.54
C ASP A 89 -13.51 -21.11 5.57
N ALA A 90 -13.16 -19.88 5.20
CA ALA A 90 -12.48 -18.93 6.07
C ALA A 90 -13.29 -18.62 7.33
N LEU A 91 -14.59 -18.36 7.18
CA LEU A 91 -15.50 -18.07 8.29
C LEU A 91 -15.74 -19.31 9.16
N ALA A 92 -15.89 -20.49 8.56
CA ALA A 92 -16.03 -21.74 9.30
C ALA A 92 -14.79 -22.06 10.13
N ALA A 93 -13.60 -21.72 9.61
CA ALA A 93 -12.33 -21.81 10.31
C ALA A 93 -12.12 -20.68 11.34
N LYS A 94 -13.06 -19.73 11.48
CA LYS A 94 -13.00 -18.57 12.37
C LYS A 94 -11.74 -17.72 12.15
N ALA A 95 -11.36 -17.52 10.89
CA ALA A 95 -10.28 -16.57 10.57
C ALA A 95 -10.66 -15.17 11.06
N ASP A 96 -9.75 -14.51 11.77
CA ASP A 96 -9.96 -13.14 12.28
C ASP A 96 -9.97 -12.13 11.13
N ILE A 97 -9.16 -12.38 10.09
CA ILE A 97 -9.06 -11.53 8.91
C ILE A 97 -9.11 -12.37 7.63
N VAL A 98 -9.87 -11.92 6.64
CA VAL A 98 -9.98 -12.56 5.32
C VAL A 98 -9.43 -11.64 4.24
N PHE A 99 -8.37 -12.07 3.57
CA PHE A 99 -7.81 -11.42 2.39
C PHE A 99 -8.44 -12.00 1.12
N MET A 100 -8.91 -11.12 0.24
CA MET A 100 -9.45 -11.48 -1.06
C MET A 100 -9.35 -10.31 -2.04
N ALA A 101 -9.14 -10.61 -3.31
CA ALA A 101 -8.95 -9.61 -4.35
C ALA A 101 -9.62 -10.04 -5.66
N ASP A 102 -10.35 -9.13 -6.28
CA ASP A 102 -10.69 -9.21 -7.70
C ASP A 102 -9.90 -8.16 -8.50
N ASP A 103 -10.30 -7.89 -9.75
CA ASP A 103 -9.65 -6.91 -10.61
C ASP A 103 -9.80 -5.45 -10.13
N ALA A 104 -10.83 -5.16 -9.33
CA ALA A 104 -11.22 -3.82 -8.93
C ALA A 104 -10.86 -3.51 -7.47
N GLU A 105 -11.00 -4.49 -6.59
CA GLU A 105 -10.83 -4.37 -5.15
C GLU A 105 -9.92 -5.45 -4.59
N PHE A 106 -9.07 -5.05 -3.64
CA PHE A 106 -8.27 -5.96 -2.83
C PHE A 106 -8.41 -5.53 -1.37
N ILE A 107 -9.02 -6.37 -0.56
CA ILE A 107 -9.43 -6.06 0.81
C ILE A 107 -8.87 -7.05 1.82
N ALA A 108 -8.74 -6.60 3.06
CA ALA A 108 -8.56 -7.42 4.25
C ALA A 108 -9.74 -7.19 5.20
N LEU A 109 -10.72 -8.09 5.16
CA LEU A 109 -11.94 -8.05 5.95
C LEU A 109 -11.66 -8.53 7.37
N ASN A 110 -11.83 -7.67 8.36
CA ASN A 110 -11.87 -8.05 9.77
C ASN A 110 -13.24 -8.65 10.08
N THR A 111 -13.27 -9.92 10.48
CA THR A 111 -14.51 -10.67 10.68
C THR A 111 -15.22 -10.34 11.99
N HIS A 112 -14.50 -9.79 12.97
CA HIS A 112 -15.05 -9.37 14.26
C HIS A 112 -15.84 -8.07 14.13
N THR A 113 -15.29 -7.11 13.40
CA THR A 113 -15.90 -5.78 13.24
C THR A 113 -16.74 -5.64 11.98
N SER A 114 -16.65 -6.61 11.06
CA SER A 114 -17.30 -6.54 9.73
C SER A 114 -16.88 -5.30 8.92
N THR A 115 -15.65 -4.83 9.14
CA THR A 115 -15.02 -3.71 8.42
C THR A 115 -13.78 -4.20 7.68
N PHE A 116 -13.25 -3.42 6.76
CA PHE A 116 -12.06 -3.83 6.00
C PHE A 116 -11.07 -2.67 5.80
N SER A 117 -9.80 -3.04 5.62
CA SER A 117 -8.80 -2.16 5.00
C SER A 117 -8.66 -2.50 3.52
N ASP A 118 -8.47 -1.50 2.66
CA ASP A 118 -8.27 -1.69 1.23
C ASP A 118 -6.81 -1.50 0.81
N ASN A 119 -6.44 -2.13 -0.30
CA ASN A 119 -5.09 -2.08 -0.85
C ASN A 119 -4.68 -0.69 -1.35
N THR A 120 -5.60 0.10 -1.89
CA THR A 120 -5.26 1.42 -2.46
C THR A 120 -4.72 2.32 -1.35
N ARG A 121 -5.47 2.42 -0.26
CA ARG A 121 -5.10 3.28 0.88
C ARG A 121 -3.91 2.72 1.64
N SER A 122 -3.84 1.41 1.82
CA SER A 122 -2.72 0.75 2.51
C SER A 122 -1.40 0.87 1.74
N THR A 123 -1.44 0.73 0.41
CA THR A 123 -0.28 0.96 -0.46
C THR A 123 0.18 2.41 -0.39
N ALA A 124 -0.76 3.37 -0.51
CA ALA A 124 -0.43 4.79 -0.37
C ALA A 124 0.25 5.08 0.96
N LEU A 125 -0.34 4.58 2.06
CA LEU A 125 0.13 4.81 3.42
C LEU A 125 1.52 4.21 3.68
N GLY A 126 1.76 2.97 3.26
CA GLY A 126 3.06 2.32 3.44
C GLY A 126 4.19 3.03 2.70
N TYR A 127 3.97 3.37 1.43
CA TYR A 127 4.99 4.02 0.61
C TYR A 127 5.20 5.49 0.98
N PHE A 128 4.14 6.21 1.36
CA PHE A 128 4.24 7.55 1.93
C PHE A 128 5.06 7.53 3.22
N THR A 129 4.73 6.61 4.15
CA THR A 129 5.43 6.46 5.43
C THR A 129 6.91 6.12 5.23
N ALA A 130 7.21 5.20 4.32
CA ALA A 130 8.60 4.85 4.00
C ALA A 130 9.39 6.05 3.46
N LEU A 131 8.79 6.87 2.59
CA LEU A 131 9.44 8.11 2.13
C LEU A 131 9.64 9.09 3.29
N LYS A 132 8.62 9.27 4.14
CA LYS A 132 8.67 10.17 5.30
C LYS A 132 9.82 9.81 6.23
N ILE A 133 10.00 8.52 6.53
CA ILE A 133 11.11 8.02 7.36
C ILE A 133 12.44 8.26 6.65
N ALA A 134 12.56 7.86 5.37
CA ALA A 134 13.78 8.04 4.59
C ALA A 134 14.23 9.52 4.51
N ALA A 135 13.26 10.43 4.47
CA ALA A 135 13.50 11.87 4.41
C ALA A 135 13.72 12.52 5.78
N ASN A 136 13.47 11.83 6.90
CA ASN A 136 13.34 12.40 8.26
C ASN A 136 12.25 13.49 8.33
N GLY A 137 11.00 13.11 8.07
CA GLY A 137 9.81 13.99 8.00
C GLY A 137 9.66 14.65 6.63
N LEU A 138 8.47 15.19 6.31
CA LEU A 138 8.23 15.88 5.03
C LEU A 138 7.77 17.34 5.16
N GLN A 139 7.53 17.83 6.38
CA GLN A 139 7.13 19.22 6.62
C GLN A 139 8.03 20.23 5.90
N GLY A 140 7.42 21.04 5.05
CA GLY A 140 8.08 22.09 4.27
C GLY A 140 9.03 21.61 3.17
N LYS A 141 9.20 20.29 2.98
CA LYS A 141 10.10 19.71 1.96
C LYS A 141 9.40 19.61 0.61
N GLU A 142 10.17 19.78 -0.45
CA GLU A 142 9.68 19.63 -1.81
C GLU A 142 9.57 18.14 -2.19
N VAL A 143 8.37 17.70 -2.54
CA VAL A 143 8.07 16.33 -2.93
C VAL A 143 7.40 16.31 -4.29
N LEU A 144 7.92 15.47 -5.19
CA LEU A 144 7.27 15.18 -6.46
C LEU A 144 6.33 13.99 -6.31
N LEU A 145 5.06 14.18 -6.63
CA LEU A 145 4.06 13.13 -6.75
C LEU A 145 3.82 12.82 -8.24
N ILE A 146 4.24 11.64 -8.66
CA ILE A 146 4.04 11.13 -10.04
C ILE A 146 2.86 10.16 -10.03
N GLY A 147 1.82 10.49 -10.80
CA GLY A 147 0.57 9.74 -10.88
C GLY A 147 -0.48 10.26 -9.91
N ALA A 148 -1.58 10.76 -10.45
CA ALA A 148 -2.79 11.24 -9.78
C ALA A 148 -3.95 10.23 -9.94
N GLY A 149 -3.63 8.93 -9.87
CA GLY A 149 -4.61 7.84 -9.87
C GLY A 149 -5.12 7.51 -8.46
N ARG A 150 -5.73 6.32 -8.28
CA ARG A 150 -6.30 5.85 -7.00
C ARG A 150 -5.31 5.97 -5.82
N VAL A 151 -4.08 5.48 -6.00
CA VAL A 151 -3.03 5.52 -4.96
C VAL A 151 -2.47 6.94 -4.80
N GLY A 152 -2.23 7.64 -5.91
CA GLY A 152 -1.71 9.00 -5.92
C GLY A 152 -2.61 10.01 -5.20
N ASP A 153 -3.94 9.90 -5.38
CA ASP A 153 -4.92 10.71 -4.65
C ASP A 153 -4.78 10.55 -3.12
N LYS A 154 -4.59 9.32 -2.64
CA LYS A 154 -4.39 9.05 -1.22
C LYS A 154 -3.04 9.51 -0.70
N MET A 155 -1.99 9.45 -1.52
CA MET A 155 -0.69 10.03 -1.17
C MET A 155 -0.76 11.55 -1.08
N ALA A 156 -1.53 12.21 -1.93
CA ALA A 156 -1.73 13.66 -1.89
C ALA A 156 -2.40 14.10 -0.58
N ASP A 157 -3.46 13.40 -0.14
CA ASP A 157 -4.10 13.65 1.16
C ASP A 157 -3.07 13.61 2.31
N MET A 158 -2.15 12.65 2.29
CA MET A 158 -1.13 12.48 3.34
C MET A 158 -0.02 13.53 3.26
N LEU A 159 0.40 13.91 2.04
CA LEU A 159 1.40 14.96 1.84
C LEU A 159 0.89 16.34 2.28
N GLU A 160 -0.38 16.64 2.05
CA GLU A 160 -1.01 17.87 2.53
C GLU A 160 -1.07 17.89 4.05
N ALA A 161 -1.50 16.79 4.68
CA ALA A 161 -1.55 16.65 6.13
C ALA A 161 -0.16 16.78 6.81
N GLU A 162 0.90 16.40 6.10
CA GLU A 162 2.30 16.52 6.53
C GLU A 162 2.93 17.86 6.13
N GLU A 163 2.15 18.80 5.57
CA GLU A 163 2.59 20.14 5.16
C GLU A 163 3.78 20.12 4.17
N ALA A 164 3.83 19.10 3.29
CA ALA A 164 4.84 19.01 2.25
C ALA A 164 4.56 20.01 1.11
N LYS A 165 5.61 20.48 0.43
CA LYS A 165 5.51 21.32 -0.77
C LYS A 165 5.43 20.41 -2.00
N VAL A 166 4.22 20.15 -2.49
CA VAL A 166 4.02 19.14 -3.52
C VAL A 166 3.99 19.71 -4.93
N THR A 167 4.69 19.04 -5.84
CA THR A 167 4.46 19.17 -7.29
C THR A 167 3.85 17.87 -7.80
N ILE A 168 2.73 17.97 -8.51
CA ILE A 168 2.01 16.84 -9.12
C ILE A 168 2.35 16.76 -10.60
N THR A 169 2.56 15.55 -11.10
CA THR A 169 2.62 15.25 -12.53
C THR A 169 1.80 13.99 -12.82
N ASP A 170 1.05 13.99 -13.91
CA ASP A 170 0.36 12.81 -14.45
C ASP A 170 0.44 12.87 -15.98
N ILE A 171 0.41 11.70 -16.63
CA ILE A 171 0.36 11.63 -18.10
C ILE A 171 -0.94 12.21 -18.65
N ASP A 172 -2.01 12.19 -17.85
CA ASP A 172 -3.27 12.88 -18.11
C ASP A 172 -3.31 14.19 -17.31
N PRO A 173 -3.12 15.36 -17.96
CA PRO A 173 -3.15 16.65 -17.29
C PRO A 173 -4.47 16.93 -16.58
N LEU A 174 -5.59 16.33 -17.00
CA LEU A 174 -6.87 16.54 -16.32
C LEU A 174 -6.85 15.96 -14.91
N LYS A 175 -6.14 14.86 -14.68
CA LYS A 175 -6.02 14.24 -13.36
C LYS A 175 -5.15 15.07 -12.41
N SER A 176 -4.00 15.54 -12.87
CA SER A 176 -3.14 16.41 -12.05
C SER A 176 -3.84 17.71 -11.67
N ARG A 177 -4.63 18.30 -12.60
CA ARG A 177 -5.45 19.50 -12.33
C ARG A 177 -6.63 19.20 -11.41
N ALA A 178 -7.29 18.06 -11.55
CA ALA A 178 -8.36 17.66 -10.64
C ALA A 178 -7.84 17.48 -9.21
N LEU A 179 -6.67 16.85 -9.05
CA LEU A 179 -6.03 16.67 -7.76
C LEU A 179 -5.56 18.02 -7.16
N GLN A 180 -5.01 18.92 -7.98
CA GLN A 180 -4.69 20.28 -7.56
C GLN A 180 -5.92 21.06 -7.04
N LYS A 181 -7.09 20.90 -7.67
CA LYS A 181 -8.32 21.58 -7.19
C LYS A 181 -8.72 21.12 -5.79
N LYS A 182 -8.38 19.90 -5.40
CA LYS A 182 -8.59 19.34 -4.06
C LYS A 182 -7.53 19.85 -3.07
N HIS A 183 -6.29 20.03 -3.52
CA HIS A 183 -5.14 20.49 -2.72
C HIS A 183 -4.58 21.79 -3.29
N ILE A 184 -5.18 22.93 -2.89
CA ILE A 184 -5.01 24.23 -3.58
C ILE A 184 -3.56 24.73 -3.62
N ASP A 185 -2.75 24.37 -2.62
CA ASP A 185 -1.36 24.80 -2.49
C ASP A 185 -0.39 23.94 -3.32
N PHE A 186 -0.87 22.86 -3.94
CA PHE A 186 -0.04 21.99 -4.76
C PHE A 186 0.23 22.64 -6.12
N LYS A 187 1.45 22.43 -6.61
CA LYS A 187 1.85 22.84 -7.96
C LYS A 187 1.60 21.70 -8.94
N VAL A 188 1.36 22.03 -10.20
CA VAL A 188 1.30 21.05 -11.29
C VAL A 188 2.43 21.33 -12.26
N CYS A 189 3.13 20.28 -12.67
CA CYS A 189 4.08 20.32 -13.76
C CYS A 189 3.64 19.33 -14.83
N ASP A 190 3.33 19.82 -16.03
CA ASP A 190 2.88 18.98 -17.15
C ASP A 190 4.06 18.32 -17.90
N ASP A 191 5.30 18.69 -17.56
CA ASP A 191 6.54 18.14 -18.12
C ASP A 191 7.20 17.21 -17.10
N LEU A 192 7.07 15.90 -17.34
CA LEU A 192 7.60 14.86 -16.46
C LEU A 192 9.12 14.93 -16.30
N GLU A 193 9.86 15.16 -17.38
CA GLU A 193 11.32 15.24 -17.34
C GLU A 193 11.74 16.41 -16.45
N LYS A 194 11.17 17.59 -16.70
CA LYS A 194 11.44 18.79 -15.90
C LYS A 194 11.07 18.56 -14.43
N ALA A 195 9.95 17.92 -14.14
CA ALA A 195 9.52 17.64 -12.78
C ALA A 195 10.53 16.74 -12.06
N VAL A 196 10.95 15.64 -12.70
CA VAL A 196 11.92 14.68 -12.14
C VAL A 196 13.29 15.34 -11.94
N ARG A 197 13.78 16.09 -12.94
CA ARG A 197 15.08 16.80 -12.86
C ARG A 197 15.14 17.88 -11.78
N ASN A 198 14.00 18.39 -11.32
CA ASN A 198 13.96 19.39 -10.24
C ASN A 198 13.69 18.79 -8.86
N SER A 199 13.67 17.46 -8.74
CA SER A 199 13.22 16.78 -7.53
C SER A 199 14.30 15.89 -6.91
N THR A 200 14.29 15.82 -5.58
CA THR A 200 15.15 14.93 -4.79
C THR A 200 14.36 13.98 -3.88
N LEU A 201 13.06 14.23 -3.70
CA LEU A 201 12.11 13.33 -3.03
C LEU A 201 10.97 13.02 -4.01
N ILE A 202 10.74 11.73 -4.30
CA ILE A 202 9.75 11.31 -5.29
C ILE A 202 8.85 10.21 -4.71
N LEU A 203 7.53 10.44 -4.79
CA LEU A 203 6.51 9.40 -4.70
C LEU A 203 6.03 9.06 -6.11
N ASN A 204 6.28 7.85 -6.57
CA ASN A 204 5.87 7.38 -7.90
C ASN A 204 4.74 6.35 -7.81
N ALA A 205 3.50 6.83 -7.89
CA ALA A 205 2.29 6.03 -7.95
C ALA A 205 1.86 5.72 -9.40
N SER A 206 2.81 5.69 -10.35
CA SER A 206 2.55 5.44 -11.76
C SER A 206 3.33 4.23 -12.30
N PRO A 207 2.80 3.52 -13.31
CA PRO A 207 3.54 2.47 -14.04
C PRO A 207 4.53 3.04 -15.07
N GLY A 208 4.68 4.37 -15.16
CA GLY A 208 5.48 5.03 -16.17
C GLY A 208 6.97 4.73 -16.02
N LYS A 209 7.68 4.60 -17.14
CA LYS A 209 9.15 4.52 -17.13
C LYS A 209 9.73 5.91 -16.88
N ILE A 210 10.74 5.97 -16.02
CA ILE A 210 11.47 7.20 -15.70
C ILE A 210 12.94 6.95 -16.04
N PRO A 211 13.43 7.52 -17.15
CA PRO A 211 14.85 7.44 -17.53
C PRO A 211 15.78 7.87 -16.41
N GLY A 212 16.85 7.10 -16.21
CA GLY A 212 17.83 7.36 -15.17
C GLY A 212 18.63 8.63 -15.35
N ASP A 213 18.74 9.13 -16.59
CA ASP A 213 19.39 10.39 -16.91
C ASP A 213 18.63 11.60 -16.33
N TRP A 214 17.32 11.46 -16.06
CA TRP A 214 16.48 12.48 -15.43
C TRP A 214 16.66 12.55 -13.92
N ILE A 215 17.05 11.45 -13.28
CA ILE A 215 17.18 11.34 -11.82
C ILE A 215 18.41 12.11 -11.34
N ASN A 216 18.24 12.94 -10.31
CA ASN A 216 19.36 13.60 -9.66
C ASN A 216 20.14 12.65 -8.73
N LYS A 217 21.44 12.89 -8.60
CA LYS A 217 22.26 12.15 -7.63
C LYS A 217 21.78 12.46 -6.21
N GLY A 218 21.54 11.43 -5.42
CA GLY A 218 21.08 11.54 -4.04
C GLY A 218 19.56 11.48 -3.87
N THR A 219 18.78 11.34 -4.95
CA THR A 219 17.31 11.28 -4.88
C THR A 219 16.83 10.09 -4.06
N ILE A 220 15.82 10.30 -3.23
CA ILE A 220 15.07 9.26 -2.52
C ILE A 220 13.76 9.04 -3.26
N VAL A 221 13.50 7.79 -3.63
CA VAL A 221 12.31 7.41 -4.38
C VAL A 221 11.53 6.35 -3.62
N SER A 222 10.23 6.55 -3.52
CA SER A 222 9.28 5.56 -3.01
C SER A 222 8.22 5.30 -4.08
N SER A 223 8.15 4.07 -4.58
CA SER A 223 7.45 3.75 -5.83
C SER A 223 6.67 2.44 -5.77
N PRO A 224 5.36 2.45 -5.49
CA PRO A 224 4.52 1.26 -5.61
C PRO A 224 4.19 0.87 -7.06
N GLY A 225 4.49 1.73 -8.03
CA GLY A 225 4.12 1.54 -9.43
C GLY A 225 4.61 0.22 -10.03
N MET A 226 3.68 -0.52 -10.65
CA MET A 226 3.96 -1.74 -11.40
C MET A 226 3.45 -1.59 -12.85
N PRO A 227 4.24 -1.92 -13.89
CA PRO A 227 5.60 -2.48 -13.86
C PRO A 227 6.68 -1.52 -13.33
N TYR A 228 7.86 -2.09 -13.02
CA TYR A 228 9.02 -1.36 -12.51
C TYR A 228 9.46 -0.20 -13.44
N SER A 229 9.67 0.98 -12.85
CA SER A 229 9.83 2.24 -13.59
C SER A 229 11.26 2.61 -13.98
N PHE A 230 12.29 2.07 -13.33
CA PHE A 230 13.65 2.64 -13.39
C PHE A 230 14.64 1.75 -14.15
N ASP A 231 15.66 2.38 -14.72
CA ASP A 231 16.80 1.69 -15.33
C ASP A 231 18.02 1.66 -14.37
N GLU A 232 19.11 1.02 -14.81
CA GLU A 232 20.35 0.93 -14.03
C GLU A 232 21.01 2.28 -13.77
N GLU A 233 20.84 3.27 -14.66
CA GLU A 233 21.41 4.60 -14.46
C GLU A 233 20.69 5.31 -13.31
N GLY A 234 19.36 5.22 -13.27
CA GLY A 234 18.54 5.77 -12.20
C GLY A 234 18.91 5.15 -10.85
N LEU A 235 19.05 3.82 -10.82
CA LEU A 235 19.48 3.08 -9.62
C LEU A 235 20.82 3.55 -9.07
N LYS A 236 21.80 3.87 -9.94
CA LYS A 236 23.12 4.37 -9.51
C LYS A 236 23.08 5.78 -8.93
N LYS A 237 22.08 6.58 -9.30
CA LYS A 237 21.93 7.97 -8.84
C LYS A 237 21.10 8.09 -7.57
N MET A 238 20.11 7.20 -7.39
CA MET A 238 19.26 7.20 -6.20
C MET A 238 20.08 6.89 -4.95
N LYS A 239 19.81 7.63 -3.88
CA LYS A 239 20.31 7.31 -2.55
C LYS A 239 19.55 6.13 -1.95
N ILE A 240 18.23 6.15 -2.11
CA ILE A 240 17.30 5.14 -1.58
C ILE A 240 16.21 4.92 -2.63
N LEU A 241 15.89 3.65 -2.89
CA LEU A 241 14.72 3.24 -3.63
C LEU A 241 13.88 2.28 -2.77
N ILE A 242 12.67 2.69 -2.44
CA ILE A 242 11.66 1.84 -1.80
C ILE A 242 10.70 1.36 -2.89
N HIS A 243 10.75 0.07 -3.18
CA HIS A 243 9.93 -0.56 -4.21
C HIS A 243 9.80 -2.05 -3.96
N ASP A 244 8.57 -2.57 -4.03
CA ASP A 244 8.26 -3.98 -4.10
C ASP A 244 6.89 -4.20 -4.77
N PRO A 245 6.63 -5.39 -5.32
CA PRO A 245 5.41 -5.64 -6.07
C PRO A 245 4.15 -5.82 -5.22
N LEU A 246 4.25 -6.04 -3.90
CA LEU A 246 3.09 -6.44 -3.07
C LEU A 246 3.30 -6.30 -1.56
N GLN A 247 4.51 -6.57 -1.06
CA GLN A 247 4.81 -6.77 0.35
C GLN A 247 4.45 -5.59 1.26
N ILE A 248 4.85 -4.36 0.93
CA ILE A 248 4.56 -3.19 1.80
C ILE A 248 3.06 -2.97 1.92
N GLY A 249 2.33 -3.00 0.78
CA GLY A 249 0.88 -2.79 0.76
C GLY A 249 0.14 -3.81 1.61
N VAL A 250 0.44 -5.11 1.44
CA VAL A 250 -0.17 -6.20 2.22
C VAL A 250 0.18 -6.09 3.71
N SER A 251 1.40 -5.71 4.05
CA SER A 251 1.81 -5.56 5.45
C SER A 251 1.00 -4.48 6.15
N VAL A 252 0.79 -3.33 5.50
CA VAL A 252 -0.07 -2.26 6.03
C VAL A 252 -1.53 -2.71 6.12
N MET A 253 -2.05 -3.43 5.12
CA MET A 253 -3.42 -3.99 5.19
C MET A 253 -3.58 -4.92 6.39
N ALA A 254 -2.58 -5.77 6.67
CA ALA A 254 -2.63 -6.72 7.77
C ALA A 254 -2.69 -6.01 9.14
N VAL A 255 -1.78 -5.05 9.36
CA VAL A 255 -1.75 -4.27 10.61
C VAL A 255 -2.99 -3.41 10.75
N TRP A 256 -3.46 -2.78 9.66
CA TRP A 256 -4.68 -1.98 9.71
C TRP A 256 -5.88 -2.86 10.03
N SER A 257 -6.09 -3.95 9.29
CA SER A 257 -7.24 -4.82 9.55
C SER A 257 -7.23 -5.37 10.97
N ALA A 258 -6.06 -5.75 11.51
CA ALA A 258 -5.93 -6.15 12.91
C ALA A 258 -6.26 -5.01 13.89
N SER A 259 -5.86 -3.77 13.60
CA SER A 259 -6.12 -2.62 14.49
C SER A 259 -7.58 -2.24 14.59
N LEU A 260 -8.40 -2.64 13.64
CA LEU A 260 -9.85 -2.48 13.73
C LEU A 260 -10.43 -3.26 14.92
N SER A 261 -9.83 -4.39 15.32
CA SER A 261 -10.23 -5.15 16.52
C SER A 261 -9.91 -4.45 17.84
N LEU A 262 -9.06 -3.41 17.84
CA LEU A 262 -8.77 -2.62 19.05
C LEU A 262 -9.90 -1.64 19.37
N TYR A 263 -10.75 -1.33 18.39
CA TYR A 263 -11.92 -0.50 18.59
C TYR A 263 -13.10 -1.40 18.96
N GLU A 264 -13.59 -1.28 20.19
CA GLU A 264 -14.92 -1.80 20.50
C GLU A 264 -15.94 -1.00 19.67
N PRO A 265 -16.68 -1.63 18.73
CA PRO A 265 -17.79 -0.94 18.12
C PRO A 265 -18.78 -0.58 19.23
N PRO A 266 -19.40 0.61 19.20
CA PRO A 266 -20.50 0.89 20.10
C PRO A 266 -21.54 -0.23 19.95
N ILE A 267 -21.99 -0.78 21.09
CA ILE A 267 -23.00 -1.85 21.17
C ILE A 267 -24.10 -1.55 20.14
N PRO A 268 -24.45 -2.49 19.24
CA PRO A 268 -25.50 -2.24 18.26
C PRO A 268 -26.78 -1.88 19.00
N ILE A 269 -27.23 -0.64 18.85
CA ILE A 269 -28.64 -0.33 19.07
C ILE A 269 -29.34 -1.07 17.94
N GLU A 270 -30.17 -2.05 18.28
CA GLU A 270 -31.04 -2.74 17.33
C GLU A 270 -31.81 -1.70 16.51
N SER A 271 -31.34 -1.42 15.31
CA SER A 271 -32.08 -0.72 14.29
C SER A 271 -31.89 -1.52 13.01
N PRO A 272 -32.96 -2.13 12.48
CA PRO A 272 -32.86 -2.90 11.26
C PRO A 272 -32.47 -1.94 10.15
N VAL A 273 -31.25 -2.09 9.63
CA VAL A 273 -30.84 -1.40 8.40
C VAL A 273 -31.63 -2.05 7.27
N CYS A 274 -32.68 -1.38 6.81
CA CYS A 274 -33.26 -1.63 5.50
C CYS A 274 -32.20 -1.22 4.45
N ALA A 275 -31.37 -2.17 4.03
CA ALA A 275 -30.63 -2.02 2.79
C ALA A 275 -31.62 -2.19 1.64
N GLU A 276 -31.91 -1.13 0.91
CA GLU A 276 -32.50 -1.25 -0.43
C GLU A 276 -31.49 -1.97 -1.32
N VAL A 277 -31.71 -3.27 -1.53
CA VAL A 277 -31.14 -3.99 -2.65
C VAL A 277 -31.93 -3.55 -3.87
N ILE A 278 -31.34 -2.71 -4.71
CA ILE A 278 -31.87 -2.47 -6.05
C ILE A 278 -31.58 -3.75 -6.85
N LEU A 279 -32.63 -4.51 -7.13
CA LEU A 279 -32.63 -5.65 -8.05
C LEU A 279 -32.49 -5.20 -9.51
#